data_AF-A0AAD0RGZ0-F1
#
_entry.id   AF-A0AAD0RGZ0-F1
#
_cell.length_a   1.000
_cell.length_b   1.000
_cell.length_c   1.000
_cell.angle_alpha   90.00
_cell.angle_beta   90.00
_cell.angle_gamma   90.00
#
_symmetry.space_group_name_H-M   'P 1'
#
loop_
_entity.id
_entity.type
_entity.pdbx_description
1 polymer ?
#
loop_
_entity_poly.entity_id
_entity_poly.type
_entity_poly.pdbx_seq_one_letter_code
_entity_poly.pdbx_strand_id
1 'polypeptide(L)'
;MTNTNQSDTPNNAQNIPTIYWHDYESWGATPQKDRPSQFAGIRTDLDLNIIGEPLIEYCQPAPDYLPHPQACLVTGITPQLALKKGLTEAEFMAKIHAEFAKPQTCVAGYNSIRFDDELTRYSLYRNFYDPYEREWQNGNSRWDIIDLVRACYALRPEGIEWPTREDGNPSFKLEHLTVANGIEHGAAHDALSDVTATIALAKLIKTKQPKLYEFYFNHRYKKAVSSLIDVFNMQPLVHVSSMFPAQQGCTTWIAPMSFHPINSNAVICFDLTQSPEVLNDLDVEALKQRLYTKRSELGDDELPVGLKLIHINKCPLVAPAKTLLPENAARLGIDREQCLENLKYLKARPELRDKVAEVFSDEKGFEKPSNPDYQLYDGFTSKADKAKFAIIRNASPEELATIELDFEDGKFNTLLFRYRARNWPQSLSPVELDKWRKYCQNKLMHNEDNPSISAEDFMLELENLVAENEGNERNMQILKALYHYAQSL
;
A
#
# COMPACT_ATOMS: atom_id res chain seq x y z
N MET A 1 27.17 -59.62 -1.86
CA MET A 1 25.75 -59.37 -1.53
C MET A 1 25.60 -57.89 -1.31
N THR A 2 24.75 -57.29 -2.12
CA THR A 2 24.59 -55.86 -2.41
C THR A 2 24.04 -55.09 -1.23
N ASN A 3 24.82 -54.14 -0.70
CA ASN A 3 24.31 -53.04 0.10
C ASN A 3 23.78 -51.96 -0.84
N THR A 4 22.46 -51.86 -0.94
CA THR A 4 21.76 -50.74 -1.57
C THR A 4 21.83 -49.54 -0.65
N ASN A 5 22.72 -48.59 -0.95
CA ASN A 5 22.60 -47.23 -0.43
C ASN A 5 21.44 -46.54 -1.18
N GLN A 6 20.29 -46.45 -0.52
CA GLN A 6 19.27 -45.45 -0.88
C GLN A 6 19.87 -44.08 -0.59
N SER A 7 20.21 -43.36 -1.65
CA SER A 7 20.47 -41.93 -1.61
C SER A 7 19.14 -41.21 -1.46
N ASP A 8 18.67 -41.05 -0.23
CA ASP A 8 17.67 -40.03 0.10
C ASP A 8 18.33 -38.67 -0.04
N THR A 9 18.35 -38.17 -1.28
CA THR A 9 18.52 -36.74 -1.54
C THR A 9 17.13 -36.13 -1.41
N PRO A 10 16.85 -35.29 -0.39
CA PRO A 10 15.62 -34.53 -0.38
C PRO A 10 15.62 -33.68 -1.65
N ASN A 11 14.54 -33.83 -2.41
CA ASN A 11 14.31 -33.22 -3.71
C ASN A 11 14.65 -31.73 -3.64
N ASN A 12 15.81 -31.38 -4.19
CA ASN A 12 16.36 -30.04 -4.24
C ASN A 12 15.64 -29.28 -5.35
N ALA A 13 14.31 -29.17 -5.25
CA ALA A 13 13.53 -28.21 -6.01
C ALA A 13 14.03 -26.84 -5.56
N GLN A 14 15.00 -26.32 -6.30
CA GLN A 14 15.62 -25.03 -6.07
C GLN A 14 14.52 -23.99 -5.82
N ASN A 15 14.68 -23.15 -4.81
CA ASN A 15 13.82 -21.99 -4.57
C ASN A 15 13.94 -21.03 -5.77
N ILE A 16 13.23 -21.32 -6.86
CA ILE A 16 13.23 -20.51 -8.08
C ILE A 16 12.50 -19.20 -7.75
N PRO A 17 13.09 -18.02 -8.06
CA PRO A 17 12.43 -16.76 -7.86
C PRO A 17 11.11 -16.65 -8.62
N THR A 18 10.07 -16.18 -7.94
CA THR A 18 8.72 -15.99 -8.51
C THR A 18 8.20 -14.60 -8.19
N ILE A 19 7.18 -14.16 -8.93
CA ILE A 19 6.40 -12.97 -8.61
C ILE A 19 4.99 -13.42 -8.25
N TYR A 20 4.50 -13.00 -7.09
CA TYR A 20 3.12 -13.22 -6.67
C TYR A 20 2.35 -11.91 -6.81
N TRP A 21 1.51 -11.85 -7.83
CA TRP A 21 0.68 -10.71 -8.16
C TRP A 21 -0.60 -10.78 -7.35
N HIS A 22 -1.03 -9.66 -6.77
CA HIS A 22 -2.27 -9.63 -5.98
C HIS A 22 -2.98 -8.29 -6.04
N ASP A 23 -4.24 -8.33 -5.64
CA ASP A 23 -5.11 -7.19 -5.45
C ASP A 23 -6.15 -7.51 -4.37
N TYR A 24 -6.58 -6.49 -3.63
CA TYR A 24 -7.68 -6.58 -2.70
C TYR A 24 -8.85 -5.72 -3.14
N GLU A 25 -10.04 -6.27 -2.95
CA GLU A 25 -11.19 -5.42 -2.70
C GLU A 25 -11.35 -5.24 -1.18
N SER A 26 -11.67 -4.02 -0.75
CA SER A 26 -11.85 -3.67 0.65
C SER A 26 -13.20 -3.03 0.90
N TRP A 27 -13.58 -2.98 2.18
CA TRP A 27 -14.80 -2.30 2.60
C TRP A 27 -14.66 -0.78 2.73
N GLY A 28 -13.48 -0.22 2.44
CA GLY A 28 -13.20 1.20 2.53
C GLY A 28 -11.74 1.55 2.20
N ALA A 29 -11.45 2.85 2.13
CA ALA A 29 -10.20 3.38 1.61
C ALA A 29 -9.11 3.63 2.67
N THR A 30 -9.34 3.27 3.94
CA THR A 30 -8.39 3.49 5.05
C THR A 30 -7.83 2.16 5.54
N PRO A 31 -6.64 1.69 5.08
CA PRO A 31 -6.10 0.38 5.45
C PRO A 31 -5.92 0.14 6.97
N GLN A 32 -5.74 1.23 7.73
CA GLN A 32 -5.66 1.18 9.19
C GLN A 32 -6.99 0.75 9.83
N LYS A 33 -8.13 1.21 9.28
CA LYS A 33 -9.46 1.07 9.89
C LYS A 33 -10.35 0.08 9.17
N ASP A 34 -10.31 0.09 7.85
CA ASP A 34 -11.13 -0.74 6.98
C ASP A 34 -10.56 -2.15 6.84
N ARG A 35 -11.43 -3.06 6.40
CA ARG A 35 -11.17 -4.50 6.34
C ARG A 35 -11.17 -5.00 4.89
N PRO A 36 -10.43 -6.08 4.57
CA PRO A 36 -10.54 -6.72 3.27
C PRO A 36 -11.94 -7.32 3.09
N SER A 37 -12.43 -7.31 1.85
CA SER A 37 -13.70 -7.95 1.44
C SER A 37 -13.43 -9.13 0.50
N GLN A 38 -12.45 -9.00 -0.40
CA GLN A 38 -11.99 -10.05 -1.31
C GLN A 38 -10.47 -9.94 -1.51
N PHE A 39 -9.85 -11.07 -1.85
CA PHE A 39 -8.48 -11.14 -2.33
C PHE A 39 -8.42 -11.97 -3.60
N ALA A 40 -7.61 -11.53 -4.55
CA ALA A 40 -7.14 -12.38 -5.63
C ALA A 40 -5.61 -12.38 -5.70
N GLY A 41 -5.02 -13.51 -6.06
CA GLY A 41 -3.59 -13.58 -6.32
C GLY A 41 -3.20 -14.65 -7.33
N ILE A 42 -2.21 -14.34 -8.16
CA ILE A 42 -1.67 -15.22 -9.19
C ILE A 42 -0.15 -15.24 -9.08
N ARG A 43 0.42 -16.44 -9.08
CA ARG A 43 1.87 -16.61 -9.11
C ARG A 43 2.37 -16.72 -10.55
N THR A 44 3.53 -16.13 -10.80
CA THR A 44 4.24 -16.22 -12.08
C THR A 44 5.72 -16.52 -11.88
N ASP A 45 6.36 -17.09 -12.90
CA ASP A 45 7.82 -17.05 -13.02
C ASP A 45 8.31 -15.62 -13.32
N LEU A 46 9.64 -15.41 -13.42
CA LEU A 46 10.19 -14.09 -13.77
C LEU A 46 9.93 -13.69 -15.23
N ASP A 47 9.47 -14.62 -16.07
CA ASP A 47 8.99 -14.38 -17.43
C ASP A 47 7.50 -14.06 -17.51
N LEU A 48 6.86 -13.92 -16.35
CA LEU A 48 5.46 -13.56 -16.16
C LEU A 48 4.51 -14.65 -16.65
N ASN A 49 4.99 -15.88 -16.87
CA ASN A 49 4.14 -17.02 -17.15
C ASN A 49 3.45 -17.47 -15.87
N ILE A 50 2.14 -17.67 -15.92
CA ILE A 50 1.34 -18.09 -14.76
C ILE A 50 1.79 -19.48 -14.32
N ILE A 51 1.98 -19.67 -13.01
CA ILE A 51 2.33 -20.93 -12.37
C ILE A 51 1.34 -21.26 -11.26
N GLY A 52 0.72 -22.43 -11.35
CA GLY A 52 -0.32 -22.85 -10.42
C GLY A 52 -1.66 -22.14 -10.65
N GLU A 53 -2.60 -22.43 -9.75
CA GLU A 53 -3.95 -21.87 -9.80
C GLU A 53 -4.03 -20.52 -9.07
N PRO A 54 -4.91 -19.59 -9.51
CA PRO A 54 -5.20 -18.38 -8.75
C PRO A 54 -5.78 -18.67 -7.36
N LEU A 55 -5.40 -17.87 -6.37
CA LEU A 55 -6.08 -17.82 -5.07
C LEU A 55 -7.17 -16.75 -5.13
N ILE A 56 -8.42 -17.12 -4.84
CA ILE A 56 -9.56 -16.18 -4.81
C ILE A 56 -10.37 -16.46 -3.55
N GLU A 57 -10.42 -15.50 -2.64
CA GLU A 57 -11.08 -15.68 -1.34
C GLU A 57 -11.89 -14.44 -0.99
N TYR A 58 -13.03 -14.63 -0.33
CA TYR A 58 -13.78 -13.54 0.31
C TYR A 58 -13.47 -13.52 1.82
N CYS A 59 -13.51 -12.33 2.43
CA CYS A 59 -13.33 -12.17 3.87
C CYS A 59 -14.64 -11.72 4.52
N GLN A 60 -15.10 -12.46 5.52
CA GLN A 60 -16.32 -12.13 6.26
C GLN A 60 -16.11 -10.82 7.07
N PRO A 61 -17.04 -9.85 6.99
CA PRO A 61 -17.01 -8.70 7.89
C PRO A 61 -17.41 -9.12 9.31
N ALA A 62 -16.66 -8.65 10.30
CA ALA A 62 -16.98 -8.87 11.71
C ALA A 62 -18.14 -7.97 12.18
N PRO A 63 -18.90 -8.35 13.22
CA PRO A 63 -20.07 -7.59 13.67
C PRO A 63 -19.74 -6.24 14.32
N ASP A 64 -18.46 -5.91 14.51
CA ASP A 64 -18.00 -4.63 15.03
C ASP A 64 -17.66 -3.60 13.93
N TYR A 65 -18.15 -3.80 12.71
CA TYR A 65 -17.77 -3.01 11.54
C TYR A 65 -18.94 -2.79 10.57
N LEU A 66 -19.02 -1.57 10.03
CA LEU A 66 -19.89 -1.21 8.91
C LEU A 66 -19.04 -0.91 7.67
N PRO A 67 -19.35 -1.48 6.50
CA PRO A 67 -18.65 -1.18 5.27
C PRO A 67 -19.03 0.21 4.74
N HIS A 68 -18.12 0.88 4.04
CA HIS A 68 -18.46 2.12 3.34
C HIS A 68 -19.41 1.81 2.18
N PRO A 69 -20.59 2.45 2.10
CA PRO A 69 -21.52 2.26 1.01
C PRO A 69 -20.90 2.47 -0.37
N GLN A 70 -20.09 3.53 -0.54
CA GLN A 70 -19.41 3.82 -1.79
C GLN A 70 -18.47 2.68 -2.23
N ALA A 71 -17.75 2.06 -1.30
CA ALA A 71 -16.86 0.93 -1.62
C ALA A 71 -17.66 -0.27 -2.14
N CYS A 72 -18.81 -0.57 -1.53
CA CYS A 72 -19.68 -1.66 -1.99
C CYS A 72 -20.26 -1.40 -3.39
N LEU A 73 -20.53 -0.14 -3.75
CA LEU A 73 -20.96 0.24 -5.10
C LEU A 73 -19.87 0.02 -6.14
N VAL A 74 -18.64 0.42 -5.83
CA VAL A 74 -17.46 0.25 -6.71
C VAL A 74 -17.20 -1.23 -6.96
N THR A 75 -17.05 -2.01 -5.89
CA THR A 75 -16.68 -3.43 -5.95
C THR A 75 -17.84 -4.34 -6.34
N GLY A 76 -19.09 -3.92 -6.10
CA GLY A 76 -20.26 -4.77 -6.22
C GLY A 76 -20.36 -5.87 -5.14
N ILE A 77 -19.47 -5.88 -4.15
CA ILE A 77 -19.45 -6.89 -3.09
C ILE A 77 -20.36 -6.42 -1.95
N THR A 78 -21.30 -7.27 -1.54
CA THR A 78 -22.17 -7.02 -0.39
C THR A 78 -21.69 -7.80 0.83
N PRO A 79 -21.93 -7.30 2.07
CA PRO A 79 -21.63 -8.05 3.29
C PRO A 79 -22.26 -9.45 3.29
N GLN A 80 -23.47 -9.59 2.76
CA GLN A 80 -24.17 -10.87 2.64
C GLN A 80 -23.44 -11.85 1.72
N LEU A 81 -22.89 -11.37 0.60
CA LEU A 81 -22.08 -12.20 -0.29
C LEU A 81 -20.81 -12.68 0.42
N ALA A 82 -20.09 -11.77 1.09
CA ALA A 82 -18.87 -12.08 1.80
C ALA A 82 -19.10 -12.99 3.02
N LEU A 83 -20.20 -12.80 3.76
CA LEU A 83 -20.63 -13.71 4.84
C LEU A 83 -20.95 -15.11 4.33
N LYS A 84 -21.56 -15.22 3.13
CA LYS A 84 -21.95 -16.50 2.55
C LYS A 84 -20.79 -17.28 1.94
N LYS A 85 -19.86 -16.59 1.28
CA LYS A 85 -18.77 -17.21 0.51
C LYS A 85 -17.40 -17.13 1.19
N GLY A 86 -17.25 -16.23 2.15
CA GLY A 86 -15.96 -15.88 2.70
C GLY A 86 -15.55 -16.72 3.90
N LEU A 87 -14.30 -16.52 4.27
CA LEU A 87 -13.66 -17.09 5.44
C LEU A 87 -13.62 -16.07 6.58
N THR A 88 -13.38 -16.54 7.81
CA THR A 88 -13.00 -15.65 8.90
C THR A 88 -11.72 -14.88 8.52
N GLU A 89 -11.49 -13.69 9.08
CA GLU A 89 -10.29 -12.89 8.77
C GLU A 89 -9.00 -13.68 9.10
N ALA A 90 -9.04 -14.52 10.14
CA ALA A 90 -7.95 -15.41 10.52
C ALA A 90 -7.58 -16.43 9.44
N GLU A 91 -8.58 -17.15 8.91
CA GLU A 91 -8.38 -18.17 7.86
C GLU A 91 -8.03 -17.51 6.51
N PHE A 92 -8.68 -16.40 6.19
CA PHE A 92 -8.40 -15.58 5.01
C PHE A 92 -6.94 -15.13 4.99
N MET A 93 -6.46 -14.52 6.08
CA MET A 93 -5.08 -14.08 6.17
C MET A 93 -4.09 -15.24 6.26
N ALA A 94 -4.46 -16.39 6.81
CA ALA A 94 -3.61 -17.58 6.80
C ALA A 94 -3.31 -18.07 5.37
N LYS A 95 -4.32 -18.11 4.48
CA LYS A 95 -4.13 -18.48 3.07
C LYS A 95 -3.23 -17.48 2.34
N ILE A 96 -3.45 -16.19 2.53
CA ILE A 96 -2.65 -15.13 1.89
C ILE A 96 -1.21 -15.15 2.39
N HIS A 97 -1.01 -15.24 3.71
CA HIS A 97 0.31 -15.33 4.31
C HIS A 97 1.08 -16.55 3.79
N ALA A 98 0.41 -17.70 3.61
CA ALA A 98 1.05 -18.90 3.06
C ALA A 98 1.61 -18.68 1.64
N GLU A 99 0.93 -17.89 0.81
CA GLU A 99 1.44 -17.51 -0.51
C GLU A 99 2.54 -16.45 -0.44
N PHE A 100 2.37 -15.41 0.38
CA PHE A 100 3.33 -14.30 0.49
C PHE A 100 4.65 -14.74 1.14
N ALA A 101 4.62 -15.71 2.06
CA ALA A 101 5.79 -16.15 2.80
C ALA A 101 6.60 -17.25 2.08
N LYS A 102 6.16 -17.75 0.91
CA LYS A 102 6.96 -18.72 0.14
C LYS A 102 8.34 -18.11 -0.18
N PRO A 103 9.45 -18.84 0.01
CA PRO A 103 10.79 -18.33 -0.27
C PRO A 103 10.95 -17.80 -1.70
N GLN A 104 11.83 -16.79 -1.88
CA GLN A 104 12.14 -16.17 -3.17
C GLN A 104 10.90 -15.59 -3.89
N THR A 105 9.90 -15.10 -3.13
CA THR A 105 8.71 -14.45 -3.69
C THR A 105 8.89 -12.94 -3.73
N CYS A 106 8.70 -12.34 -4.91
CA CYS A 106 8.43 -10.92 -5.04
C CYS A 106 6.90 -10.70 -5.01
N VAL A 107 6.36 -10.15 -3.93
CA VAL A 107 4.92 -9.81 -3.87
C VAL A 107 4.71 -8.48 -4.59
N ALA A 108 3.85 -8.46 -5.61
CA ALA A 108 3.65 -7.30 -6.47
C ALA A 108 2.18 -7.02 -6.78
N GLY A 109 1.88 -5.80 -7.19
CA GLY A 109 0.53 -5.38 -7.60
C GLY A 109 0.55 -4.03 -8.32
N TYR A 110 -0.62 -3.41 -8.43
CA TYR A 110 -0.81 -2.10 -9.02
C TYR A 110 -1.23 -1.09 -7.94
N ASN A 111 -0.35 -0.16 -7.57
CA ASN A 111 -0.52 0.73 -6.41
C ASN A 111 -0.53 0.02 -5.04
N SER A 112 -0.04 -1.23 -5.00
CA SER A 112 -0.11 -2.09 -3.82
C SER A 112 0.70 -1.58 -2.64
N ILE A 113 1.86 -0.96 -2.86
CA ILE A 113 2.75 -0.52 -1.77
C ILE A 113 2.09 0.54 -0.89
N ARG A 114 1.20 1.36 -1.47
CA ARG A 114 0.55 2.47 -0.78
C ARG A 114 -0.80 2.09 -0.15
N PHE A 115 -1.38 0.97 -0.56
CA PHE A 115 -2.71 0.55 -0.11
C PHE A 115 -2.74 -0.91 0.33
N ASP A 116 -2.66 -1.86 -0.59
CA ASP A 116 -2.82 -3.29 -0.33
C ASP A 116 -1.80 -3.85 0.66
N ASP A 117 -0.56 -3.38 0.61
CA ASP A 117 0.47 -3.77 1.55
C ASP A 117 0.19 -3.24 2.96
N GLU A 118 -0.40 -2.04 3.07
CA GLU A 118 -0.83 -1.50 4.35
C GLU A 118 -2.02 -2.32 4.88
N LEU A 119 -2.98 -2.65 4.02
CA LEU A 119 -4.12 -3.49 4.39
C LEU A 119 -3.65 -4.89 4.82
N THR A 120 -2.68 -5.46 4.10
CA THR A 120 -2.00 -6.70 4.46
C THR A 120 -1.37 -6.59 5.84
N ARG A 121 -0.56 -5.56 6.10
CA ARG A 121 0.15 -5.38 7.38
C ARG A 121 -0.81 -5.28 8.55
N TYR A 122 -1.84 -4.44 8.44
CA TYR A 122 -2.84 -4.29 9.49
C TYR A 122 -3.65 -5.58 9.69
N SER A 123 -3.97 -6.30 8.62
CA SER A 123 -4.70 -7.57 8.73
C SER A 123 -3.83 -8.69 9.33
N LEU A 124 -2.55 -8.78 8.95
CA LEU A 124 -1.59 -9.70 9.58
C LEU A 124 -1.41 -9.38 11.07
N TYR A 125 -1.27 -8.09 11.41
CA TYR A 125 -1.15 -7.60 12.78
C TYR A 125 -2.34 -8.01 13.66
N ARG A 126 -3.57 -7.79 13.20
CA ARG A 126 -4.79 -8.19 13.92
C ARG A 126 -4.94 -9.71 14.06
N ASN A 127 -4.29 -10.48 13.18
CA ASN A 127 -4.36 -11.94 13.14
C ASN A 127 -3.05 -12.62 13.59
N PHE A 128 -2.23 -11.92 14.40
CA PHE A 128 -1.04 -12.47 15.05
C PHE A 128 0.00 -13.06 14.10
N TYR A 129 0.18 -12.43 12.93
CA TYR A 129 1.34 -12.63 12.07
C TYR A 129 2.32 -11.45 12.25
N ASP A 130 3.60 -11.68 11.94
CA ASP A 130 4.51 -10.54 11.78
C ASP A 130 4.12 -9.76 10.51
N PRO A 131 3.85 -8.44 10.60
CA PRO A 131 3.38 -7.67 9.47
C PRO A 131 4.41 -7.52 8.33
N TYR A 132 5.70 -7.74 8.61
CA TYR A 132 6.81 -7.35 7.75
C TYR A 132 7.66 -8.52 7.26
N GLU A 133 7.74 -9.65 7.98
CA GLU A 133 8.63 -10.76 7.65
C GLU A 133 8.48 -11.27 6.21
N ARG A 134 7.24 -11.37 5.73
CA ARG A 134 6.91 -11.76 4.34
C ARG A 134 7.56 -10.87 3.29
N GLU A 135 7.95 -9.64 3.64
CA GLU A 135 8.48 -8.64 2.72
C GLU A 135 10.00 -8.77 2.46
N TRP A 136 10.72 -9.56 3.27
CA TRP A 136 12.19 -9.61 3.21
C TRP A 136 12.82 -10.96 3.59
N GLN A 137 12.16 -11.79 4.42
CA GLN A 137 12.71 -13.07 4.81
C GLN A 137 12.80 -14.03 3.63
N ASN A 138 13.72 -15.00 3.70
CA ASN A 138 13.86 -16.08 2.72
C ASN A 138 14.08 -15.59 1.27
N GLY A 139 14.68 -14.41 1.10
CA GLY A 139 14.92 -13.80 -0.22
C GLY A 139 13.68 -13.11 -0.80
N ASN A 140 12.62 -12.95 -0.02
CA ASN A 140 11.40 -12.27 -0.47
C ASN A 140 11.64 -10.77 -0.68
N SER A 141 10.76 -10.18 -1.47
CA SER A 141 10.77 -8.75 -1.77
C SER A 141 9.35 -8.28 -2.09
N ARG A 142 9.20 -6.97 -2.28
CA ARG A 142 7.97 -6.37 -2.80
C ARG A 142 8.24 -5.56 -4.04
N TRP A 143 7.20 -5.29 -4.83
CA TRP A 143 7.25 -4.39 -5.97
C TRP A 143 5.87 -3.80 -6.28
N ASP A 144 5.85 -2.70 -7.03
CA ASP A 144 4.62 -2.04 -7.45
C ASP A 144 4.86 -1.46 -8.85
N ILE A 145 4.00 -1.82 -9.80
CA ILE A 145 4.19 -1.42 -11.20
C ILE A 145 3.55 -0.09 -11.55
N ILE A 146 2.75 0.56 -10.68
CA ILE A 146 2.11 1.84 -11.05
C ILE A 146 3.14 2.93 -11.35
N ASP A 147 4.22 2.99 -10.57
CA ASP A 147 5.30 3.94 -10.83
C ASP A 147 6.15 3.47 -12.03
N LEU A 148 6.27 2.15 -12.28
CA LEU A 148 6.92 1.62 -13.50
C LEU A 148 6.21 2.09 -14.76
N VAL A 149 4.87 2.07 -14.76
CA VAL A 149 4.02 2.57 -15.84
C VAL A 149 4.28 4.06 -16.07
N ARG A 150 4.29 4.87 -14.99
CA ARG A 150 4.62 6.30 -15.06
C ARG A 150 6.02 6.54 -15.60
N ALA A 151 7.00 5.76 -15.15
CA ALA A 151 8.38 5.87 -15.62
C ALA A 151 8.52 5.47 -17.09
N CYS A 152 7.76 4.48 -17.55
CA CYS A 152 7.73 4.11 -18.95
C CYS A 152 7.16 5.26 -19.79
N TYR A 153 6.01 5.83 -19.42
CA TYR A 153 5.46 7.02 -20.10
C TYR A 153 6.45 8.20 -20.14
N ALA A 154 7.10 8.50 -19.01
CA ALA A 154 7.96 9.66 -18.90
C ALA A 154 9.32 9.47 -19.61
N LEU A 155 9.91 8.29 -19.51
CA LEU A 155 11.29 8.07 -19.92
C LEU A 155 11.39 7.35 -21.26
N ARG A 156 10.52 6.38 -21.55
CA ARG A 156 10.58 5.52 -22.75
C ARG A 156 9.16 5.16 -23.22
N PRO A 157 8.38 6.13 -23.73
CA PRO A 157 6.97 5.93 -24.05
C PRO A 157 6.73 5.05 -25.26
N GLU A 158 7.75 4.81 -26.10
CA GLU A 158 7.58 4.20 -27.41
C GLU A 158 7.05 2.78 -27.32
N GLY A 159 6.07 2.46 -28.18
CA GLY A 159 5.52 1.11 -28.32
C GLY A 159 4.36 0.76 -27.37
N ILE A 160 3.91 1.71 -26.56
CA ILE A 160 2.73 1.61 -25.68
C ILE A 160 1.81 2.79 -25.98
N GLU A 161 0.51 2.54 -26.06
CA GLU A 161 -0.52 3.57 -26.23
C GLU A 161 -0.86 4.19 -24.87
N TRP A 162 -0.79 5.52 -24.78
CA TRP A 162 -0.96 6.26 -23.53
C TRP A 162 -2.27 7.04 -23.53
N PRO A 163 -3.32 6.57 -22.84
CA PRO A 163 -4.61 7.23 -22.82
C PRO A 163 -4.52 8.58 -22.09
N THR A 164 -5.29 9.56 -22.55
CA THR A 164 -5.46 10.86 -21.89
C THR A 164 -6.78 10.90 -21.13
N ARG A 165 -6.84 11.73 -20.09
CA ARG A 165 -8.08 12.10 -19.41
C ARG A 165 -8.76 13.24 -20.17
N GLU A 166 -9.94 13.64 -19.70
CA GLU A 166 -10.72 14.75 -20.26
C GLU A 166 -9.96 16.09 -20.22
N ASP A 167 -9.09 16.29 -19.23
CA ASP A 167 -8.24 17.48 -19.08
C ASP A 167 -6.98 17.46 -19.97
N GLY A 168 -6.80 16.42 -20.79
CA GLY A 168 -5.64 16.22 -21.67
C GLY A 168 -4.40 15.63 -20.98
N ASN A 169 -4.40 15.45 -19.66
CA ASN A 169 -3.29 14.82 -18.94
C ASN A 169 -3.28 13.30 -19.14
N PRO A 170 -2.13 12.62 -19.03
CA PRO A 170 -2.07 11.17 -19.11
C PRO A 170 -2.89 10.50 -17.99
N SER A 171 -3.60 9.43 -18.36
CA SER A 171 -4.24 8.53 -17.41
C SER A 171 -3.32 7.35 -17.11
N PHE A 172 -3.14 7.08 -15.82
CA PHE A 172 -2.45 5.89 -15.32
C PHE A 172 -3.44 5.00 -14.55
N LYS A 173 -4.70 5.01 -14.96
CA LYS A 173 -5.69 4.06 -14.46
C LYS A 173 -5.57 2.75 -15.24
N LEU A 174 -5.64 1.61 -14.55
CA LEU A 174 -5.40 0.30 -15.14
C LEU A 174 -6.41 -0.01 -16.25
N GLU A 175 -7.68 0.31 -16.02
CA GLU A 175 -8.77 0.17 -16.97
C GLU A 175 -8.58 1.03 -18.22
N HIS A 176 -8.07 2.27 -18.11
CA HIS A 176 -7.80 3.09 -19.30
C HIS A 176 -6.63 2.51 -20.11
N LEU A 177 -5.56 2.08 -19.44
CA LEU A 177 -4.35 1.56 -20.08
C LEU A 177 -4.60 0.23 -20.80
N THR A 178 -5.39 -0.65 -20.17
CA THR A 178 -5.75 -1.94 -20.76
C THR A 178 -6.57 -1.77 -22.02
N VAL A 179 -7.61 -0.93 -21.99
CA VAL A 179 -8.43 -0.60 -23.16
C VAL A 179 -7.58 -0.01 -24.30
N ALA A 180 -6.72 0.97 -23.98
CA ALA A 180 -5.88 1.63 -24.99
C ALA A 180 -4.88 0.69 -25.67
N ASN A 181 -4.46 -0.38 -24.99
CA ASN A 181 -3.45 -1.32 -25.48
C ASN A 181 -4.04 -2.68 -25.90
N GLY A 182 -5.37 -2.81 -26.00
CA GLY A 182 -6.02 -4.04 -26.42
C GLY A 182 -5.79 -5.22 -25.46
N ILE A 183 -5.61 -4.93 -24.18
CA ILE A 183 -5.49 -5.93 -23.11
C ILE A 183 -6.89 -6.23 -22.60
N GLU A 184 -7.25 -7.51 -22.52
CA GLU A 184 -8.52 -7.94 -21.93
C GLU A 184 -8.55 -7.55 -20.45
N HIS A 185 -9.60 -6.82 -20.08
CA HIS A 185 -9.90 -6.42 -18.72
C HIS A 185 -11.39 -6.75 -18.54
N GLY A 186 -11.70 -7.73 -17.68
CA GLY A 186 -13.06 -8.20 -17.43
C GLY A 186 -13.91 -7.15 -16.72
N ALA A 187 -14.66 -7.55 -15.69
CA ALA A 187 -15.28 -6.57 -14.81
C ALA A 187 -14.16 -5.81 -14.07
N ALA A 188 -14.01 -4.51 -14.32
CA ALA A 188 -13.14 -3.66 -13.50
C ALA A 188 -13.65 -3.67 -12.05
N HIS A 189 -12.74 -3.65 -11.08
CA HIS A 189 -13.06 -3.82 -9.65
C HIS A 189 -13.57 -5.24 -9.32
N ASP A 190 -12.99 -6.23 -10.00
CA ASP A 190 -12.92 -7.61 -9.56
C ASP A 190 -11.44 -7.95 -9.41
N ALA A 191 -11.03 -8.31 -8.19
CA ALA A 191 -9.62 -8.47 -7.85
C ALA A 191 -8.87 -9.42 -8.82
N LEU A 192 -9.50 -10.48 -9.34
CA LEU A 192 -8.84 -11.39 -10.28
C LEU A 192 -8.60 -10.75 -11.65
N SER A 193 -9.60 -10.02 -12.14
CA SER A 193 -9.52 -9.25 -13.38
C SER A 193 -8.37 -8.22 -13.29
N ASP A 194 -8.30 -7.48 -12.18
CA ASP A 194 -7.26 -6.46 -11.95
C ASP A 194 -5.86 -7.09 -11.82
N VAL A 195 -5.71 -8.24 -11.16
CA VAL A 195 -4.44 -9.00 -11.13
C VAL A 195 -4.02 -9.44 -12.53
N THR A 196 -4.95 -9.95 -13.32
CA THR A 196 -4.67 -10.43 -14.69
C THR A 196 -4.25 -9.28 -15.61
N ALA A 197 -4.98 -8.16 -15.54
CA ALA A 197 -4.65 -6.92 -16.22
C ALA A 197 -3.27 -6.38 -15.82
N THR A 198 -2.94 -6.42 -14.52
CA THR A 198 -1.64 -6.01 -13.99
C THR A 198 -0.50 -6.85 -14.57
N ILE A 199 -0.65 -8.18 -14.61
CA ILE A 199 0.34 -9.09 -15.22
C ILE A 199 0.51 -8.79 -16.72
N ALA A 200 -0.60 -8.60 -17.44
CA ALA A 200 -0.56 -8.30 -18.87
C ALA A 200 0.12 -6.96 -19.17
N LEU A 201 -0.13 -5.93 -18.37
CA LEU A 201 0.55 -4.64 -18.49
C LEU A 201 2.04 -4.73 -18.15
N ALA A 202 2.41 -5.48 -17.12
CA ALA A 202 3.81 -5.76 -16.80
C ALA A 202 4.52 -6.49 -17.96
N LYS A 203 3.85 -7.46 -18.60
CA LYS A 203 4.34 -8.14 -19.81
C LYS A 203 4.54 -7.16 -20.96
N LEU A 204 3.56 -6.29 -21.21
CA LEU A 204 3.64 -5.28 -22.26
C LEU A 204 4.89 -4.39 -22.07
N ILE A 205 5.10 -3.87 -20.85
CA ILE A 205 6.28 -3.05 -20.52
C ILE A 205 7.57 -3.87 -20.68
N LYS A 206 7.60 -5.12 -20.18
CA LYS A 206 8.78 -5.99 -20.32
C LYS A 206 9.12 -6.26 -21.80
N THR A 207 8.13 -6.43 -22.66
CA THR A 207 8.33 -6.66 -24.10
C THR A 207 8.76 -5.39 -24.84
N LYS A 208 8.10 -4.25 -24.60
CA LYS A 208 8.36 -3.01 -25.33
C LYS A 208 9.58 -2.26 -24.82
N GLN A 209 9.81 -2.31 -23.51
CA GLN A 209 10.87 -1.56 -22.81
C GLN A 209 11.65 -2.46 -21.83
N PRO A 210 12.32 -3.54 -22.31
CA PRO A 210 12.93 -4.56 -21.45
C PRO A 210 14.02 -4.01 -20.51
N LYS A 211 14.85 -3.08 -20.99
CA LYS A 211 15.91 -2.46 -20.17
C LYS A 211 15.35 -1.61 -19.04
N LEU A 212 14.22 -0.93 -19.27
CA LEU A 212 13.55 -0.12 -18.26
C LEU A 212 12.93 -1.03 -17.20
N TYR A 213 12.23 -2.09 -17.62
CA TYR A 213 11.68 -3.10 -16.73
C TYR A 213 12.77 -3.72 -15.86
N GLU A 214 13.85 -4.22 -16.47
CA GLU A 214 14.94 -4.89 -15.77
C GLU A 214 15.63 -3.95 -14.77
N PHE A 215 15.89 -2.70 -15.18
CA PHE A 215 16.49 -1.70 -14.31
C PHE A 215 15.64 -1.50 -13.05
N TYR A 216 14.35 -1.19 -13.19
CA TYR A 216 13.50 -0.89 -12.02
C TYR A 216 13.14 -2.12 -11.20
N PHE A 217 13.00 -3.30 -11.84
CA PHE A 217 12.85 -4.54 -11.11
C PHE A 217 14.06 -4.76 -10.21
N ASN A 218 15.30 -4.66 -10.73
CA ASN A 218 16.51 -4.83 -9.93
C ASN A 218 16.70 -3.74 -8.85
N HIS A 219 16.19 -2.54 -9.09
CA HIS A 219 16.20 -1.43 -8.12
C HIS A 219 14.99 -1.41 -7.19
N ARG A 220 14.23 -2.50 -7.05
CA ARG A 220 13.21 -2.63 -5.97
C ARG A 220 13.83 -2.81 -4.58
N TYR A 221 15.06 -3.32 -4.51
CA TYR A 221 15.75 -3.57 -3.25
C TYR A 221 16.32 -2.28 -2.66
N LYS A 222 16.12 -2.09 -1.35
CA LYS A 222 16.65 -0.95 -0.58
C LYS A 222 18.13 -0.66 -0.89
N LYS A 223 18.98 -1.70 -0.87
CA LYS A 223 20.43 -1.55 -1.13
C LYS A 223 20.73 -1.05 -2.56
N ALA A 224 19.99 -1.54 -3.55
CA ALA A 224 20.17 -1.12 -4.94
C ALA A 224 19.75 0.35 -5.12
N VAL A 225 18.61 0.76 -4.56
CA VAL A 225 18.18 2.16 -4.54
C VAL A 225 19.21 3.04 -3.85
N SER A 226 19.67 2.66 -2.65
CA SER A 226 20.66 3.43 -1.89
C SER A 226 21.96 3.65 -2.68
N SER A 227 22.37 2.69 -3.50
CA SER A 227 23.59 2.82 -4.32
C SER A 227 23.51 3.92 -5.39
N LEU A 228 22.30 4.37 -5.75
CA LEU A 228 22.09 5.48 -6.67
C LEU A 228 22.14 6.85 -5.97
N ILE A 229 21.95 6.89 -4.66
CA ILE A 229 21.77 8.14 -3.91
C ILE A 229 23.10 8.59 -3.33
N ASP A 230 23.64 9.68 -3.86
CA ASP A 230 24.83 10.35 -3.34
C ASP A 230 24.47 11.71 -2.75
N VAL A 231 24.17 11.69 -1.44
CA VAL A 231 23.87 12.89 -0.63
C VAL A 231 25.10 13.80 -0.55
N PHE A 232 26.30 13.24 -0.46
CA PHE A 232 27.52 14.01 -0.25
C PHE A 232 27.78 14.96 -1.42
N ASN A 233 27.78 14.43 -2.65
CA ASN A 233 27.97 15.21 -3.87
C ASN A 233 26.67 15.87 -4.37
N MET A 234 25.53 15.65 -3.70
CA MET A 234 24.21 16.08 -4.13
C MET A 234 23.99 15.71 -5.61
N GLN A 235 24.26 14.44 -5.93
CA GLN A 235 24.20 13.96 -7.31
C GLN A 235 22.73 13.95 -7.75
N PRO A 236 22.37 14.67 -8.83
CA PRO A 236 20.98 14.74 -9.26
C PRO A 236 20.51 13.39 -9.79
N LEU A 237 19.25 13.09 -9.52
CA LEU A 237 18.54 11.89 -9.97
C LEU A 237 17.27 12.29 -10.70
N VAL A 238 16.78 11.44 -11.59
CA VAL A 238 15.38 11.49 -12.01
C VAL A 238 14.55 10.67 -11.02
N HIS A 239 13.40 11.19 -10.63
CA HIS A 239 12.47 10.52 -9.74
C HIS A 239 11.04 10.56 -10.31
N VAL A 240 10.37 9.42 -10.24
CA VAL A 240 8.98 9.25 -10.67
C VAL A 240 8.10 8.98 -9.45
N SER A 241 7.04 9.76 -9.28
CA SER A 241 6.10 9.66 -8.16
C SER A 241 4.77 10.36 -8.48
N SER A 242 3.66 9.79 -8.02
CA SER A 242 2.32 10.43 -8.06
C SER A 242 2.24 11.80 -7.41
N MET A 243 3.21 12.17 -6.58
CA MET A 243 3.29 13.50 -5.95
C MET A 243 3.70 14.60 -6.93
N PHE A 244 4.20 14.24 -8.11
CA PHE A 244 4.48 15.19 -9.19
C PHE A 244 3.30 15.25 -10.18
N PRO A 245 3.04 16.40 -10.80
CA PRO A 245 1.93 16.58 -11.73
C PRO A 245 1.88 15.51 -12.84
N ALA A 246 0.68 15.03 -13.16
CA ALA A 246 0.47 14.09 -14.26
C ALA A 246 0.89 14.69 -15.61
N GLN A 247 0.73 16.00 -15.79
CA GLN A 247 1.21 16.73 -16.97
C GLN A 247 2.72 16.56 -17.21
N GLN A 248 3.51 16.50 -16.14
CA GLN A 248 4.96 16.23 -16.18
C GLN A 248 5.28 14.73 -16.20
N GLY A 249 4.29 13.87 -16.47
CA GLY A 249 4.45 12.42 -16.44
C GLY A 249 4.83 11.91 -15.05
N CYS A 250 4.39 12.59 -13.99
CA CYS A 250 4.74 12.27 -12.61
C CYS A 250 6.26 12.20 -12.37
N THR A 251 7.05 13.02 -13.07
CA THR A 251 8.51 12.92 -13.12
C THR A 251 9.18 14.27 -12.91
N THR A 252 10.29 14.29 -12.16
CA THR A 252 11.16 15.47 -12.03
C THR A 252 12.63 15.07 -11.85
N TRP A 253 13.53 16.06 -11.92
CA TRP A 253 14.88 15.95 -11.36
C TRP A 253 14.90 16.38 -9.89
N ILE A 254 15.62 15.61 -9.09
CA ILE A 254 15.76 15.86 -7.66
C ILE A 254 17.23 15.95 -7.25
N ALA A 255 17.48 16.66 -6.15
CA ALA A 255 18.76 16.69 -5.46
C ALA A 255 18.64 16.03 -4.08
N PRO A 256 19.41 14.97 -3.76
CA PRO A 256 19.47 14.42 -2.40
C PRO A 256 20.22 15.38 -1.49
N MET A 257 19.53 15.96 -0.52
CA MET A 257 20.03 17.03 0.34
C MET A 257 20.61 16.49 1.65
N SER A 258 19.88 15.59 2.32
CA SER A 258 20.28 15.04 3.61
C SER A 258 19.61 13.68 3.86
N PHE A 259 20.21 12.85 4.70
CA PHE A 259 19.50 11.70 5.26
C PHE A 259 18.48 12.20 6.29
N HIS A 260 17.32 11.54 6.38
CA HIS A 260 16.35 11.91 7.41
C HIS A 260 16.93 11.63 8.81
N PRO A 261 16.78 12.56 9.79
CA PRO A 261 17.44 12.43 11.11
C PRO A 261 16.94 11.23 11.92
N ILE A 262 15.65 10.91 11.83
CA ILE A 262 15.01 9.80 12.58
C ILE A 262 14.80 8.55 11.70
N ASN A 263 14.19 8.70 10.52
CA ASN A 263 13.83 7.56 9.67
C ASN A 263 14.99 7.12 8.76
N SER A 264 15.70 6.07 9.15
CA SER A 264 16.81 5.47 8.37
C SER A 264 16.43 4.91 6.99
N ASN A 265 15.14 4.88 6.64
CA ASN A 265 14.65 4.51 5.32
C ASN A 265 14.26 5.74 4.47
N ALA A 266 14.50 6.97 4.93
CA ALA A 266 14.12 8.18 4.20
C ALA A 266 15.34 9.06 3.86
N VAL A 267 15.32 9.61 2.66
CA VAL A 267 16.25 10.66 2.21
C VAL A 267 15.45 11.91 1.90
N ILE A 268 15.91 13.05 2.38
CA ILE A 268 15.34 14.37 2.11
C ILE A 268 15.89 14.83 0.76
N CYS A 269 14.99 15.03 -0.19
CA CYS A 269 15.31 15.47 -1.54
C CYS A 269 14.62 16.79 -1.86
N PHE A 270 15.25 17.59 -2.72
CA PHE A 270 14.67 18.81 -3.25
C PHE A 270 14.28 18.63 -4.72
N ASP A 271 13.08 19.05 -5.09
CA ASP A 271 12.59 19.09 -6.48
C ASP A 271 13.25 20.25 -7.22
N LEU A 272 14.15 19.92 -8.17
CA LEU A 272 14.96 20.91 -8.87
C LEU A 272 14.16 21.76 -9.87
N THR A 273 12.87 21.47 -10.10
CA THR A 273 12.00 22.35 -10.89
C THR A 273 11.50 23.57 -10.12
N GLN A 274 11.66 23.58 -8.79
CA GLN A 274 11.23 24.66 -7.92
C GLN A 274 12.38 25.57 -7.52
N SER A 275 12.09 26.83 -7.18
CA SER A 275 13.12 27.77 -6.71
C SER A 275 13.62 27.38 -5.30
N PRO A 276 14.93 27.15 -5.10
CA PRO A 276 15.49 26.84 -3.79
C PRO A 276 15.62 28.06 -2.86
N GLU A 277 15.33 29.28 -3.34
CA GLU A 277 15.41 30.51 -2.53
C GLU A 277 14.51 30.46 -1.30
N VAL A 278 13.35 29.79 -1.39
CA VAL A 278 12.45 29.59 -0.25
C VAL A 278 13.13 28.93 0.95
N LEU A 279 14.13 28.06 0.71
CA LEU A 279 14.90 27.42 1.80
C LEU A 279 15.80 28.40 2.52
N ASN A 280 16.21 29.49 1.87
CA ASN A 280 16.96 30.57 2.48
C ASN A 280 16.03 31.54 3.21
N ASP A 281 14.93 31.93 2.56
CA ASP A 281 14.07 33.04 2.98
C ASP A 281 13.19 32.72 4.19
N LEU A 282 12.76 31.46 4.34
CA LEU A 282 11.91 31.01 5.44
C LEU A 282 12.75 30.35 6.54
N ASP A 283 12.40 30.55 7.81
CA ASP A 283 12.97 29.77 8.90
C ASP A 283 12.41 28.33 8.95
N VAL A 284 12.92 27.50 9.85
CA VAL A 284 12.55 26.08 9.96
C VAL A 284 11.06 25.89 10.26
N GLU A 285 10.49 26.71 11.14
CA GLU A 285 9.08 26.59 11.53
C GLU A 285 8.15 27.03 10.39
N ALA A 286 8.48 28.11 9.68
CA ALA A 286 7.74 28.53 8.49
C ALA A 286 7.85 27.50 7.36
N LEU A 287 9.02 26.86 7.16
CA LEU A 287 9.19 25.75 6.21
C LEU A 287 8.32 24.55 6.59
N LYS A 288 8.30 24.15 7.87
CA LYS A 288 7.44 23.07 8.36
C LYS A 288 5.96 23.39 8.10
N GLN A 289 5.51 24.58 8.50
CA GLN A 289 4.13 25.01 8.28
C GLN A 289 3.78 24.93 6.79
N ARG A 290 4.60 25.54 5.92
CA ARG A 290 4.35 25.57 4.47
C ARG A 290 4.42 24.18 3.81
N LEU A 291 5.23 23.27 4.33
CA LEU A 291 5.31 21.88 3.86
C LEU A 291 4.04 21.08 4.18
N TYR A 292 3.39 21.36 5.30
CA TYR A 292 2.19 20.63 5.76
C TYR A 292 0.86 21.35 5.45
N THR A 293 0.90 22.59 4.94
CA THR A 293 -0.28 23.29 4.42
C THR A 293 -0.69 22.73 3.05
N LYS A 294 -1.98 22.45 2.86
CA LYS A 294 -2.50 21.98 1.58
C LYS A 294 -2.36 23.07 0.51
N ARG A 295 -2.11 22.68 -0.76
CA ARG A 295 -2.00 23.65 -1.86
C ARG A 295 -3.20 24.60 -1.98
N SER A 296 -4.40 24.11 -1.69
CA SER A 296 -5.66 24.89 -1.70
C SER A 296 -5.76 25.94 -0.59
N GLU A 297 -4.91 25.85 0.42
CA GLU A 297 -4.86 26.77 1.57
C GLU A 297 -3.67 27.74 1.46
N LEU A 298 -2.77 27.54 0.49
CA LEU A 298 -1.68 28.46 0.17
C LEU A 298 -2.19 29.60 -0.71
N GLY A 299 -1.58 30.78 -0.59
CA GLY A 299 -1.87 31.91 -1.47
C GLY A 299 -1.61 31.61 -2.95
N ASP A 300 -2.16 32.44 -3.84
CA ASP A 300 -2.01 32.27 -5.30
C ASP A 300 -0.54 32.27 -5.73
N ASP A 301 0.25 33.18 -5.16
CA ASP A 301 1.70 33.32 -5.40
C ASP A 301 2.56 32.36 -4.53
N GLU A 302 1.92 31.51 -3.73
CA GLU A 302 2.60 30.61 -2.81
C GLU A 302 2.65 29.18 -3.34
N LEU A 303 3.87 28.65 -3.55
CA LEU A 303 4.07 27.23 -3.83
C LEU A 303 4.41 26.45 -2.55
N PRO A 304 4.04 25.15 -2.48
CA PRO A 304 4.55 24.25 -1.45
C PRO A 304 6.07 24.23 -1.47
N VAL A 305 6.69 23.91 -0.33
CA VAL A 305 8.15 23.76 -0.28
C VAL A 305 8.54 22.55 -1.14
N GLY A 306 9.50 22.72 -2.05
CA GLY A 306 10.02 21.66 -2.93
C GLY A 306 10.74 20.49 -2.23
N LEU A 307 10.56 20.32 -0.91
CA LEU A 307 11.13 19.22 -0.15
C LEU A 307 10.23 17.99 -0.22
N LYS A 308 10.84 16.84 -0.43
CA LYS A 308 10.17 15.54 -0.50
C LYS A 308 11.01 14.46 0.16
N LEU A 309 10.36 13.55 0.88
CA LEU A 309 10.99 12.33 1.37
C LEU A 309 10.95 11.23 0.32
N ILE A 310 12.10 10.59 0.10
CA ILE A 310 12.21 9.35 -0.68
C ILE A 310 12.42 8.20 0.27
N HIS A 311 11.40 7.34 0.37
CA HIS A 311 11.43 6.15 1.21
C HIS A 311 12.05 4.98 0.45
N ILE A 312 13.32 4.67 0.72
CA ILE A 312 14.09 3.65 -0.02
C ILE A 312 13.59 2.21 0.20
N ASN A 313 12.73 1.97 1.17
CA ASN A 313 12.06 0.68 1.42
C ASN A 313 10.66 0.57 0.78
N LYS A 314 10.21 1.59 0.04
CA LYS A 314 8.92 1.62 -0.66
C LYS A 314 9.09 1.58 -2.19
N CYS A 315 10.12 0.87 -2.66
CA CYS A 315 10.47 0.72 -4.07
C CYS A 315 10.42 2.04 -4.88
N PRO A 316 11.06 3.13 -4.43
CA PRO A 316 10.94 4.40 -5.12
C PRO A 316 11.64 4.32 -6.49
N LEU A 317 10.98 4.82 -7.53
CA LEU A 317 11.58 4.84 -8.85
C LEU A 317 12.51 6.04 -8.97
N VAL A 318 13.80 5.76 -8.82
CA VAL A 318 14.89 6.71 -9.02
C VAL A 318 15.87 6.14 -10.03
N ALA A 319 16.47 7.00 -10.85
CA ALA A 319 17.52 6.64 -11.79
C ALA A 319 18.52 7.79 -11.94
N PRO A 320 19.73 7.56 -12.49
CA PRO A 320 20.67 8.64 -12.78
C PRO A 320 20.02 9.75 -13.62
N ALA A 321 20.32 11.02 -13.35
CA ALA A 321 19.69 12.17 -14.04
C ALA A 321 19.68 12.06 -15.57
N LYS A 322 20.75 11.52 -16.18
CA LYS A 322 20.88 11.30 -17.63
C LYS A 322 19.84 10.36 -18.26
N THR A 323 19.08 9.62 -17.44
CA THR A 323 18.02 8.72 -17.90
C THR A 323 16.85 9.50 -18.52
N LEU A 324 16.61 10.72 -18.00
CA LEU A 324 15.71 11.70 -18.60
C LEU A 324 16.43 12.42 -19.74
N LEU A 325 16.08 12.04 -20.97
CA LEU A 325 16.67 12.61 -22.19
C LEU A 325 16.13 14.04 -22.43
N PRO A 326 16.90 14.93 -23.09
CA PRO A 326 16.45 16.31 -23.37
C PRO A 326 15.08 16.39 -24.07
N GLU A 327 14.84 15.53 -25.05
CA GLU A 327 13.58 15.47 -25.80
C GLU A 327 12.39 15.05 -24.92
N ASN A 328 12.61 14.14 -23.97
CA ASN A 328 11.59 13.75 -23.00
C ASN A 328 11.36 14.85 -21.96
N ALA A 329 12.43 15.51 -21.49
CA ALA A 329 12.29 16.66 -20.60
C ALA A 329 11.48 17.78 -21.26
N ALA A 330 11.75 18.10 -22.53
CA ALA A 330 10.98 19.09 -23.29
C ALA A 330 9.50 18.67 -23.45
N ARG A 331 9.23 17.40 -23.78
CA ARG A 331 7.86 16.86 -23.86
C ARG A 331 7.09 16.97 -22.54
N LEU A 332 7.78 16.81 -21.41
CA LEU A 332 7.20 16.86 -20.07
C LEU A 332 7.21 18.27 -19.46
N GLY A 333 7.72 19.29 -20.15
CA GLY A 333 7.82 20.65 -19.63
C GLY A 333 8.82 20.82 -18.48
N ILE A 334 9.90 20.03 -18.48
CA ILE A 334 10.97 20.08 -17.47
C ILE A 334 12.16 20.85 -18.05
N ASP A 335 12.39 22.05 -17.52
CA ASP A 335 13.55 22.88 -17.89
C ASP A 335 14.82 22.37 -17.20
N ARG A 336 15.66 21.66 -17.97
CA ARG A 336 16.91 21.07 -17.47
C ARG A 336 17.96 22.12 -17.12
N GLU A 337 17.98 23.27 -17.79
CA GLU A 337 18.95 24.33 -17.51
C GLU A 337 18.60 24.99 -16.19
N GLN A 338 17.32 25.32 -15.98
CA GLN A 338 16.83 25.83 -14.70
C GLN A 338 17.12 24.86 -13.55
N CYS A 339 16.89 23.56 -13.74
CA CYS A 339 17.21 22.56 -12.72
C CYS A 339 18.71 22.52 -12.37
N LEU A 340 19.61 22.73 -13.34
CA LEU A 340 21.05 22.77 -13.11
C LEU A 340 21.48 24.05 -12.36
N GLU A 341 20.86 25.19 -12.66
CA GLU A 341 21.09 26.42 -11.90
C GLU A 341 20.59 26.30 -10.46
N ASN A 342 19.41 25.70 -10.24
CA ASN A 342 18.89 25.39 -8.91
C ASN A 342 19.82 24.44 -8.14
N LEU A 343 20.37 23.41 -8.82
CA LEU A 343 21.34 22.50 -8.22
C LEU A 343 22.64 23.23 -7.83
N LYS A 344 23.13 24.14 -8.68
CA LYS A 344 24.31 24.96 -8.40
C LYS A 344 24.08 25.88 -7.20
N TYR A 345 22.89 26.48 -7.10
CA TYR A 345 22.48 27.28 -5.95
C TYR A 345 22.56 26.47 -4.65
N LEU A 346 22.00 25.26 -4.64
CA LEU A 346 22.00 24.38 -3.47
C LEU A 346 23.41 23.91 -3.09
N LYS A 347 24.26 23.57 -4.08
CA LYS A 347 25.65 23.16 -3.84
C LYS A 347 26.52 24.28 -3.29
N ALA A 348 26.24 25.53 -3.64
CA ALA A 348 26.94 26.69 -3.10
C ALA A 348 26.58 27.01 -1.64
N ARG A 349 25.55 26.35 -1.08
CA ARG A 349 24.99 26.61 0.25
C ARG A 349 24.85 25.34 1.08
N PRO A 350 25.97 24.72 1.49
CA PRO A 350 25.95 23.47 2.25
C PRO A 350 25.19 23.58 3.58
N GLU A 351 25.08 24.77 4.17
CA GLU A 351 24.31 25.06 5.39
C GLU A 351 22.82 24.74 5.26
N LEU A 352 22.26 24.75 4.04
CA LEU A 352 20.87 24.37 3.80
C LEU A 352 20.62 22.89 4.12
N ARG A 353 21.65 22.03 4.12
CA ARG A 353 21.51 20.61 4.46
C ARG A 353 21.10 20.40 5.91
N ASP A 354 21.70 21.15 6.82
CA ASP A 354 21.38 21.08 8.25
C ASP A 354 19.98 21.66 8.50
N LYS A 355 19.66 22.78 7.85
CA LYS A 355 18.34 23.40 7.93
C LYS A 355 17.22 22.47 7.46
N VAL A 356 17.38 21.79 6.32
CA VAL A 356 16.35 20.84 5.86
C VAL A 356 16.30 19.59 6.74
N ALA A 357 17.40 19.17 7.36
CA ALA A 357 17.36 18.07 8.34
C ALA A 357 16.55 18.46 9.59
N GLU A 358 16.69 19.70 10.06
CA GLU A 358 15.94 20.26 11.19
C GLU A 358 14.44 20.41 10.89
N VAL A 359 14.06 20.68 9.63
CA VAL A 359 12.63 20.66 9.21
C VAL A 359 11.99 19.30 9.51
N PHE A 360 12.75 18.19 9.43
CA PHE A 360 12.27 16.83 9.66
C PHE A 360 12.74 16.23 11.01
N SER A 361 13.27 17.03 11.93
CA SER A 361 13.74 16.53 13.24
C SER A 361 12.63 16.31 14.25
N ASP A 362 11.47 16.93 14.06
CA ASP A 362 10.35 16.83 15.00
C ASP A 362 9.38 15.73 14.59
N GLU A 363 9.05 14.83 15.52
CA GLU A 363 7.92 13.88 15.37
C GLU A 363 6.55 14.53 15.63
N LYS A 364 6.48 15.87 15.75
CA LYS A 364 5.27 16.55 16.20
C LYS A 364 4.09 16.30 15.25
N GLY A 365 3.02 15.69 15.80
CA GLY A 365 1.67 16.19 15.55
C GLY A 365 0.57 15.16 15.28
N PHE A 366 0.87 13.87 15.12
CA PHE A 366 -0.21 12.90 14.96
C PHE A 366 -0.63 12.36 16.33
N GLU A 367 -1.90 12.58 16.69
CA GLU A 367 -2.51 11.92 17.84
C GLU A 367 -2.35 10.41 17.66
N LYS A 368 -1.69 9.77 18.64
CA LYS A 368 -1.56 8.33 18.64
C LYS A 368 -2.95 7.72 18.80
N PRO A 369 -3.33 6.74 17.96
CA PRO A 369 -4.62 6.11 18.13
C PRO A 369 -4.65 5.36 19.47
N SER A 370 -5.74 5.50 20.21
CA SER A 370 -6.00 4.74 21.44
C SER A 370 -6.40 3.29 21.15
N ASN A 371 -7.01 3.05 19.99
CA ASN A 371 -7.51 1.73 19.58
C ASN A 371 -6.33 0.79 19.22
N PRO A 372 -6.19 -0.37 19.88
CA PRO A 372 -5.17 -1.38 19.57
C PRO A 372 -5.15 -1.84 18.12
N ASP A 373 -6.30 -1.90 17.42
CA ASP A 373 -6.33 -2.30 16.00
C ASP A 373 -5.53 -1.34 15.10
N TYR A 374 -5.33 -0.09 15.53
CA TYR A 374 -4.74 0.98 14.75
C TYR A 374 -3.27 1.26 15.13
N GLN A 375 -2.76 0.60 16.17
CA GLN A 375 -1.46 0.83 16.81
C GLN A 375 -0.29 0.05 16.19
N LEU A 376 -0.44 -0.47 14.95
CA LEU A 376 0.62 -1.18 14.21
C LEU A 376 1.95 -0.41 14.18
N TYR A 377 1.89 0.91 14.00
CA TYR A 377 3.07 1.77 13.88
C TYR A 377 3.51 2.43 15.20
N ASP A 378 2.87 2.10 16.33
CA ASP A 378 3.28 2.55 17.67
C ASP A 378 4.31 1.59 18.29
N GLY A 379 5.41 1.38 17.56
CA GLY A 379 6.53 0.53 17.97
C GLY A 379 6.47 -0.92 17.45
N PHE A 380 7.66 -1.52 17.28
CA PHE A 380 7.80 -2.92 16.87
C PHE A 380 7.49 -3.88 18.01
N THR A 381 6.83 -5.01 17.69
CA THR A 381 6.61 -6.11 18.63
C THR A 381 7.93 -6.67 19.16
N SER A 382 8.02 -6.88 20.48
CA SER A 382 9.20 -7.49 21.10
C SER A 382 9.37 -8.94 20.65
N LYS A 383 10.61 -9.47 20.74
CA LYS A 383 10.88 -10.88 20.42
C LYS A 383 10.08 -11.83 21.32
N ALA A 384 9.87 -11.46 22.59
CA ALA A 384 9.14 -12.26 23.56
C ALA A 384 7.65 -12.35 23.20
N ASP A 385 7.02 -11.21 22.87
CA ASP A 385 5.61 -11.19 22.45
C ASP A 385 5.40 -11.88 21.10
N LYS A 386 6.31 -11.66 20.14
CA LYS A 386 6.25 -12.31 18.83
C LYS A 386 6.35 -13.83 18.92
N ALA A 387 7.11 -14.38 19.87
CA ALA A 387 7.16 -15.83 20.06
C ALA A 387 5.78 -16.43 20.45
N LYS A 388 4.93 -15.66 21.14
CA LYS A 388 3.58 -16.08 21.55
C LYS A 388 2.59 -16.08 20.39
N PHE A 389 2.84 -15.29 19.35
CA PHE A 389 1.96 -15.21 18.18
C PHE A 389 1.82 -16.56 17.46
N ALA A 390 2.90 -17.32 17.35
CA ALA A 390 2.86 -18.67 16.79
C ALA A 390 2.01 -19.63 17.63
N ILE A 391 2.03 -19.49 18.97
CA ILE A 391 1.18 -20.29 19.87
C ILE A 391 -0.30 -19.98 19.59
N ILE A 392 -0.66 -18.71 19.48
CA ILE A 392 -2.03 -18.27 19.16
C ILE A 392 -2.50 -18.83 17.82
N ARG A 393 -1.69 -18.72 16.77
CA ARG A 393 -2.08 -19.17 15.42
C ARG A 393 -2.20 -20.68 15.28
N ASN A 394 -1.50 -21.45 16.12
CA ASN A 394 -1.55 -22.91 16.10
C ASN A 394 -2.61 -23.48 17.05
N ALA A 395 -3.20 -22.65 17.91
CA ALA A 395 -4.24 -23.07 18.85
C ALA A 395 -5.60 -23.18 18.15
N SER A 396 -6.36 -24.21 18.51
CA SER A 396 -7.78 -24.34 18.18
C SER A 396 -8.62 -23.26 18.87
N PRO A 397 -9.83 -22.95 18.37
CA PRO A 397 -10.74 -22.02 19.05
C PRO A 397 -11.03 -22.37 20.51
N GLU A 398 -11.10 -23.66 20.84
CA GLU A 398 -11.30 -24.17 22.19
C GLU A 398 -10.08 -23.90 23.08
N GLU A 399 -8.86 -24.14 22.57
CA GLU A 399 -7.63 -23.85 23.30
C GLU A 399 -7.47 -22.34 23.53
N LEU A 400 -7.77 -21.52 22.51
CA LEU A 400 -7.76 -20.06 22.60
C LEU A 400 -8.70 -19.53 23.68
N ALA A 401 -9.80 -20.22 23.98
CA ALA A 401 -10.71 -19.83 25.04
C ALA A 401 -10.12 -19.92 26.44
N THR A 402 -9.08 -20.74 26.61
CA THR A 402 -8.43 -21.00 27.91
C THR A 402 -6.97 -20.56 27.96
N ILE A 403 -6.44 -20.02 26.85
CA ILE A 403 -5.02 -19.68 26.76
C ILE A 403 -4.72 -18.45 27.63
N GLU A 404 -3.72 -18.58 28.50
CA GLU A 404 -3.18 -17.48 29.28
C GLU A 404 -1.79 -17.14 28.76
N LEU A 405 -1.65 -15.94 28.19
CA LEU A 405 -0.40 -15.40 27.68
C LEU A 405 -0.14 -14.06 28.34
N ASP A 406 0.99 -13.93 29.01
CA ASP A 406 1.43 -12.67 29.60
C ASP A 406 2.17 -11.86 28.55
N PHE A 407 1.60 -10.78 28.04
CA PHE A 407 2.21 -9.89 27.03
C PHE A 407 2.95 -8.73 27.68
N GLU A 408 4.13 -8.39 27.17
CA GLU A 408 4.86 -7.18 27.60
C GLU A 408 4.09 -5.92 27.16
N ASP A 409 3.57 -5.92 25.94
CA ASP A 409 2.68 -4.86 25.45
C ASP A 409 1.21 -5.24 25.66
N GLY A 410 0.57 -4.50 26.58
CA GLY A 410 -0.81 -4.74 26.99
C GLY A 410 -1.84 -4.70 25.84
N LYS A 411 -1.53 -4.05 24.70
CA LYS A 411 -2.44 -4.00 23.54
C LYS A 411 -2.75 -5.38 22.97
N PHE A 412 -1.80 -6.32 23.08
CA PHE A 412 -2.00 -7.69 22.58
C PHE A 412 -3.03 -8.49 23.37
N ASN A 413 -3.26 -8.17 24.65
CA ASN A 413 -4.36 -8.76 25.42
C ASN A 413 -5.72 -8.38 24.82
N THR A 414 -5.90 -7.11 24.48
CA THR A 414 -7.11 -6.60 23.83
C THR A 414 -7.27 -7.20 22.44
N LEU A 415 -6.19 -7.24 21.65
CA LEU A 415 -6.22 -7.86 20.32
C LEU A 415 -6.55 -9.35 20.37
N LEU A 416 -6.05 -10.10 21.36
CA LEU A 416 -6.34 -11.53 21.49
C LEU A 416 -7.83 -11.77 21.77
N PHE A 417 -8.41 -10.97 22.68
CA PHE A 417 -9.86 -11.00 22.92
C PHE A 417 -10.66 -10.70 21.65
N ARG A 418 -10.30 -9.64 20.92
CA ARG A 418 -10.99 -9.25 19.66
C ARG A 418 -10.79 -10.28 18.55
N TYR A 419 -9.61 -10.87 18.42
CA TYR A 419 -9.30 -11.91 17.46
C TYR A 419 -10.21 -13.13 17.66
N ARG A 420 -10.36 -13.60 18.91
CA ARG A 420 -11.32 -14.66 19.24
C ARG A 420 -12.75 -14.25 18.93
N ALA A 421 -13.17 -13.07 19.39
CA ALA A 421 -14.54 -12.61 19.27
C ALA A 421 -15.00 -12.37 17.83
N ARG A 422 -14.09 -11.93 16.95
CA ARG A 422 -14.36 -11.68 15.52
C ARG A 422 -14.39 -12.98 14.70
N ASN A 423 -13.48 -13.91 14.97
CA ASN A 423 -13.30 -15.10 14.13
C ASN A 423 -14.11 -16.31 14.65
N TRP A 424 -14.24 -16.47 15.97
CA TRP A 424 -14.93 -17.60 16.58
C TRP A 424 -15.77 -17.16 17.80
N PRO A 425 -16.82 -16.34 17.61
CA PRO A 425 -17.66 -15.84 18.70
C PRO A 425 -18.31 -16.95 19.54
N GLN A 426 -18.48 -18.16 19.00
CA GLN A 426 -18.96 -19.34 19.73
C GLN A 426 -17.99 -19.82 20.82
N SER A 427 -16.71 -19.43 20.75
CA SER A 427 -15.70 -19.75 21.77
C SER A 427 -15.77 -18.84 23.00
N LEU A 428 -16.62 -17.81 22.98
CA LEU A 428 -16.77 -16.87 24.09
C LEU A 428 -17.70 -17.40 25.17
N SER A 429 -17.31 -17.22 26.44
CA SER A 429 -18.22 -17.39 27.57
C SER A 429 -19.36 -16.36 27.54
N PRO A 430 -20.46 -16.56 28.27
CA PRO A 430 -21.58 -15.60 28.31
C PRO A 430 -21.16 -14.18 28.73
N VAL A 431 -20.19 -14.07 29.64
CA VAL A 431 -19.66 -12.77 30.11
C VAL A 431 -18.82 -12.10 29.03
N GLU A 432 -17.97 -12.85 28.34
CA GLU A 432 -17.19 -12.36 27.21
C GLU A 432 -18.08 -11.93 26.04
N LEU A 433 -19.15 -12.68 25.76
CA LEU A 433 -20.10 -12.35 24.70
C LEU A 433 -20.87 -11.05 25.00
N ASP A 434 -21.29 -10.84 26.25
CA ASP A 434 -21.91 -9.58 26.67
C ASP A 434 -20.93 -8.39 26.54
N LYS A 435 -19.67 -8.58 26.97
CA LYS A 435 -18.60 -7.58 26.78
C LYS A 435 -18.38 -7.26 25.30
N TRP A 436 -18.35 -8.28 24.44
CA TRP A 436 -18.16 -8.11 23.00
C TRP A 436 -19.33 -7.37 22.35
N ARG A 437 -20.57 -7.71 22.69
CA ARG A 437 -21.76 -7.01 22.18
C ARG A 437 -21.78 -5.54 22.56
N LYS A 438 -21.47 -5.22 23.83
CA LYS A 438 -21.35 -3.83 24.30
C LYS A 438 -20.27 -3.07 23.53
N TYR A 439 -19.11 -3.68 23.29
CA TYR A 439 -18.06 -3.08 22.47
C TYR A 439 -18.54 -2.81 21.04
N CYS A 440 -19.17 -3.78 20.37
CA CYS A 440 -19.70 -3.59 19.01
C CYS A 440 -20.70 -2.42 18.98
N GLN A 441 -21.65 -2.40 19.92
CA GLN A 441 -22.64 -1.34 20.03
C GLN A 441 -21.99 0.04 20.22
N ASN A 442 -21.09 0.17 21.20
CA ASN A 442 -20.43 1.45 21.47
C ASN A 442 -19.56 1.92 20.31
N LYS A 443 -18.87 1.00 19.64
CA LYS A 443 -18.05 1.33 18.48
C LYS A 443 -18.90 1.88 17.34
N LEU A 444 -20.01 1.22 17.01
CA LEU A 444 -20.86 1.61 15.90
C LEU A 444 -21.74 2.84 16.22
N MET A 445 -22.28 2.93 17.43
CA MET A 445 -23.30 3.93 17.80
C MET A 445 -22.76 5.12 18.61
N HIS A 446 -21.61 4.96 19.27
CA HIS A 446 -21.05 5.96 20.19
C HIS A 446 -19.61 6.35 19.85
N ASN A 447 -19.14 5.99 18.66
CA ASN A 447 -17.80 6.31 18.16
C ASN A 447 -16.66 5.83 19.08
N GLU A 448 -16.89 4.80 19.90
CA GLU A 448 -15.80 4.18 20.67
C GLU A 448 -14.71 3.73 19.69
N ASP A 449 -13.45 4.02 20.03
CA ASP A 449 -12.29 3.71 19.19
C ASP A 449 -12.23 4.40 17.81
N ASN A 450 -13.02 5.46 17.56
CA ASN A 450 -13.01 6.25 16.32
C ASN A 450 -13.10 5.35 15.06
N PRO A 451 -14.24 4.67 14.82
CA PRO A 451 -14.41 3.77 13.68
C PRO A 451 -14.18 4.48 12.34
N SER A 452 -14.10 3.73 11.24
CA SER A 452 -13.95 4.35 9.92
C SER A 452 -15.20 5.10 9.47
N ILE A 453 -16.37 4.62 9.89
CA ILE A 453 -17.67 5.23 9.65
C ILE A 453 -18.56 4.91 10.87
N SER A 454 -19.29 5.90 11.37
CA SER A 454 -20.26 5.71 12.44
C SER A 454 -21.59 5.20 11.88
N ALA A 455 -22.49 4.67 12.71
CA ALA A 455 -23.81 4.27 12.25
C ALA A 455 -24.63 5.47 11.72
N GLU A 456 -24.45 6.67 12.29
CA GLU A 456 -25.11 7.90 11.84
C GLU A 456 -24.59 8.31 10.46
N ASP A 457 -23.26 8.40 10.29
CA ASP A 457 -22.64 8.76 9.01
C ASP A 457 -22.94 7.72 7.92
N PHE A 458 -22.94 6.42 8.28
CA PHE A 458 -23.31 5.34 7.37
C PHE A 458 -24.74 5.50 6.85
N MET A 459 -25.69 5.80 7.72
CA MET A 459 -27.09 6.00 7.31
C MET A 459 -27.26 7.25 6.44
N LEU A 460 -26.57 8.34 6.78
CA LEU A 460 -26.59 9.57 5.97
C LEU A 460 -25.99 9.34 4.58
N GLU A 461 -24.84 8.67 4.48
CA GLU A 461 -24.21 8.32 3.21
C GLU A 461 -25.11 7.40 2.39
N LEU A 462 -25.74 6.41 3.03
CA LEU A 462 -26.67 5.49 2.37
C LEU A 462 -27.88 6.21 1.76
N GLU A 463 -28.49 7.15 2.50
CA GLU A 463 -29.62 7.95 2.01
C GLU A 463 -29.23 8.83 0.81
N ASN A 464 -28.08 9.50 0.88
CA ASN A 464 -27.56 10.31 -0.22
C ASN A 464 -27.32 9.46 -1.48
N LEU A 465 -26.65 8.31 -1.33
CA LEU A 465 -26.37 7.42 -2.47
C LEU A 465 -27.64 6.81 -3.06
N VAL A 466 -28.67 6.55 -2.25
CA VAL A 466 -29.98 6.11 -2.77
C VAL A 466 -30.59 7.16 -3.69
N ALA A 467 -30.52 8.45 -3.31
CA ALA A 467 -31.02 9.54 -4.14
C ALA A 467 -30.19 9.71 -5.42
N GLU A 468 -28.85 9.64 -5.34
CA GLU A 468 -27.95 9.79 -6.49
C GLU A 468 -28.05 8.65 -7.50
N ASN A 469 -28.40 7.44 -7.04
CA ASN A 469 -28.47 6.24 -7.85
C ASN A 469 -29.90 5.83 -8.21
N GLU A 470 -30.85 6.77 -8.14
CA GLU A 470 -32.24 6.53 -8.56
C GLU A 470 -32.26 6.06 -10.03
N GLY A 471 -32.89 4.90 -10.27
CA GLY A 471 -32.93 4.28 -11.59
C GLY A 471 -31.76 3.35 -11.95
N ASN A 472 -30.70 3.27 -11.12
CA ASN A 472 -29.66 2.26 -11.27
C ASN A 472 -29.98 1.01 -10.45
N GLU A 473 -30.60 0.01 -11.08
CA GLU A 473 -31.06 -1.21 -10.41
C GLU A 473 -29.95 -1.95 -9.64
N ARG A 474 -28.74 -2.06 -10.22
CA ARG A 474 -27.60 -2.72 -9.56
C ARG A 474 -27.25 -2.01 -8.26
N ASN A 475 -27.07 -0.69 -8.32
CA ASN A 475 -26.64 0.10 -7.17
C ASN A 475 -27.73 0.11 -6.10
N MET A 476 -29.01 0.21 -6.48
CA MET A 476 -30.13 0.15 -5.55
C MET A 476 -30.23 -1.20 -4.83
N GLN A 477 -29.93 -2.31 -5.49
CA GLN A 477 -29.89 -3.63 -4.85
C GLN A 477 -28.77 -3.72 -3.80
N ILE A 478 -27.59 -3.17 -4.11
CA ILE A 478 -26.46 -3.12 -3.17
C ILE A 478 -26.80 -2.26 -1.95
N LEU A 479 -27.32 -1.04 -2.16
CA LEU A 479 -27.70 -0.12 -1.07
C LEU A 479 -28.78 -0.72 -0.17
N LYS A 480 -29.77 -1.41 -0.75
CA LYS A 480 -30.78 -2.15 0.03
C LYS A 480 -30.16 -3.28 0.85
N ALA A 481 -29.19 -4.00 0.29
CA ALA A 481 -28.47 -5.04 1.03
C ALA A 481 -27.70 -4.44 2.22
N LEU A 482 -27.06 -3.28 2.03
CA LEU A 482 -26.37 -2.56 3.10
C LEU A 482 -27.29 -2.11 4.23
N TYR A 483 -28.47 -1.59 3.90
CA TYR A 483 -29.50 -1.27 4.89
C TYR A 483 -29.87 -2.50 5.74
N HIS A 484 -30.15 -3.63 5.08
CA HIS A 484 -30.50 -4.87 5.78
C HIS A 484 -29.34 -5.44 6.61
N TYR A 485 -28.09 -5.22 6.18
CA TYR A 485 -26.92 -5.60 6.97
C TYR A 485 -26.85 -4.77 8.26
N ALA A 486 -26.96 -3.43 8.16
CA ALA A 486 -26.95 -2.56 9.32
C ALA A 486 -28.09 -2.86 10.30
N GLN A 487 -29.28 -3.21 9.81
CA GLN A 487 -30.40 -3.64 10.66
C GLN A 487 -30.16 -4.97 11.40
N SER A 488 -29.24 -5.80 10.90
CA SER A 488 -28.97 -7.14 11.46
C SER A 488 -27.88 -7.14 12.54
N LEU A 489 -27.10 -6.05 12.63
CA LEU A 489 -26.12 -5.80 13.69
C LEU A 489 -26.82 -5.28 14.94
#